data_AF-A0A1X3DL04-F1
#
_entry.id   AF-A0A1X3DL04-F1
#
_cell.length_a   1.000
_cell.length_b   1.000
_cell.length_c   1.000
_cell.angle_alpha   90.00
_cell.angle_beta   90.00
_cell.angle_gamma   90.00
#
_symmetry.space_group_name_H-M   'P 1'
#
loop_
_entity.id
_entity.type
_entity.pdbx_description
1 polymer ?
#
loop_
_entity_poly.entity_id
_entity_poly.type
_entity_poly.pdbx_seq_one_letter_code
_entity_poly.pdbx_strand_id
1 'polypeptide(L)'
;MNLIETPDNQFVDGNRRVPGTPVPAWWLNQQQNELIKVIREAGVEPDKNRHDQLLQALKVLIPELGGGPVESIAALRLKNGKQGQVSIVQGYYADQPNVGGGVFVADHSDKTTPNNGGTVIVDAGGMRWKRLVSRVTPQMFGARSDGLNDDTAAINAAAAVDMPMLMPPGKYLINGDIRISGKAGNLPGGYAVEATGAELVGSGKIVLDSCKRVKLVGLDAPDMTLALRGVWYSEMNHIRIKTIQFGDLAGQSFSSHYWIRFSGCLYQKIIADEHADNANEIIFDGCFGRGNAGQNFKGTADYCIDIRMPTKNIQAWKFFGGDISYHTKEIINISPSATGEVEILFQGVYFDSLFPKRLNRAKTRIITERCHSANDLGYVCDLSAASRGSTDSWRGDRSTSLLSISIHNMIPNGDLATPVVYNGQQSSNVPAPFRSLGGATFNYASDDTSPTGRKVTISQQTTGIVFFNAEKIAVPAAYTCVLCIKAADSHTKSIQIGFNRLYKVIDLTQDWQIFTLTSGANISKGETPSIALNDTSGKNWSIDVCYAAVTMGETGLLFLPITSTKA
;
A
#
# COMPACT_ATOMS: atom_id res chain seq x y z
N MET A 1 -65.54 26.50 60.41
CA MET A 1 -64.27 26.11 61.07
C MET A 1 -63.34 25.76 59.93
N ASN A 2 -62.22 26.48 59.76
CA ASN A 2 -61.17 26.01 58.83
C ASN A 2 -60.58 24.77 59.48
N LEU A 3 -61.06 23.60 59.07
CA LEU A 3 -60.88 22.34 59.80
C LEU A 3 -59.45 21.79 59.74
N ILE A 4 -58.56 22.45 59.00
CA ILE A 4 -57.17 22.04 58.83
C ILE A 4 -56.29 23.27 59.02
N GLU A 5 -55.71 23.40 60.21
CA GLU A 5 -54.56 24.26 60.47
C GLU A 5 -53.32 23.37 60.46
N THR A 6 -52.65 23.30 59.31
CA THR A 6 -51.37 22.60 59.12
C THR A 6 -50.38 23.59 58.51
N PRO A 7 -49.85 24.55 59.30
CA PRO A 7 -49.02 25.65 58.80
C PRO A 7 -47.76 25.19 58.04
N ASP A 8 -47.33 23.95 58.28
CA ASP A 8 -46.13 23.30 57.77
C ASP A 8 -46.43 22.02 56.95
N ASN A 9 -47.69 21.79 56.57
CA ASN A 9 -48.15 20.56 55.91
C ASN A 9 -47.94 19.26 56.72
N GLN A 10 -47.80 19.36 58.05
CA GLN A 10 -47.74 18.20 58.94
C GLN A 10 -48.94 18.15 59.88
N PHE A 11 -49.33 16.94 60.27
CA PHE A 11 -50.29 16.74 61.35
C PHE A 11 -49.62 17.07 62.68
N VAL A 12 -50.29 17.83 63.54
CA VAL A 12 -49.80 18.19 64.86
C VAL A 12 -50.46 17.28 65.90
N ASP A 13 -49.64 16.60 66.69
CA ASP A 13 -50.14 15.83 67.83
C ASP A 13 -50.81 16.74 68.85
N GLY A 14 -51.97 16.30 69.32
CA GLY A 14 -52.62 16.95 70.46
C GLY A 14 -51.85 16.70 71.74
N ASN A 15 -51.96 17.62 72.69
CA ASN A 15 -51.56 17.38 74.06
C ASN A 15 -52.79 17.35 74.98
N ARG A 16 -52.58 17.15 76.29
CA ARG A 16 -53.69 17.11 77.28
C ARG A 16 -54.57 18.37 77.31
N ARG A 17 -54.16 19.47 76.70
CA ARG A 17 -54.84 20.78 76.72
C ARG A 17 -55.23 21.30 75.34
N VAL A 18 -54.67 20.75 74.26
CA VAL A 18 -54.89 21.21 72.88
C VAL A 18 -55.16 20.00 72.00
N PRO A 19 -56.32 19.92 71.32
CA PRO A 19 -56.60 18.87 70.35
C PRO A 19 -55.57 18.91 69.22
N GLY A 20 -55.16 17.73 68.75
CA GLY A 20 -54.33 17.62 67.55
C GLY A 20 -55.11 18.03 66.30
N THR A 21 -54.43 18.05 65.16
CA THR A 21 -55.07 18.41 63.87
C THR A 21 -56.30 17.53 63.61
N PRO A 22 -57.52 18.10 63.49
CA PRO A 22 -58.70 17.34 63.12
C PRO A 22 -58.59 16.90 61.66
N VAL A 23 -58.68 15.59 61.39
CA VAL A 23 -58.62 15.05 60.01
C VAL A 23 -60.03 14.67 59.53
N PRO A 24 -60.69 15.51 58.71
CA PRO A 24 -62.03 15.21 58.23
C PRO A 24 -62.03 14.11 57.16
N ALA A 25 -63.14 13.36 57.06
CA ALA A 25 -63.27 12.24 56.10
C ALA A 25 -63.04 12.65 54.64
N TRP A 26 -63.46 13.85 54.23
CA TRP A 26 -63.21 14.34 52.87
C TRP A 26 -61.71 14.41 52.54
N TRP A 27 -60.86 14.69 53.53
CA TRP A 27 -59.42 14.81 53.33
C TRP A 27 -58.77 13.43 53.15
N LEU A 28 -59.09 12.47 54.02
CA LEU A 28 -58.63 11.08 53.85
C LEU A 28 -59.13 10.47 52.54
N ASN A 29 -60.37 10.76 52.13
CA ASN A 29 -60.90 10.33 50.84
C ASN A 29 -60.13 10.93 49.66
N GLN A 30 -59.68 12.19 49.75
CA GLN A 30 -58.86 12.81 48.71
C GLN A 30 -57.49 12.13 48.58
N GLN A 31 -56.80 11.88 49.71
CA GLN A 31 -55.54 11.13 49.71
C GLN A 31 -55.71 9.71 49.16
N GLN A 32 -56.80 9.03 49.55
CA GLN A 32 -57.15 7.72 49.03
C GLN A 32 -57.41 7.76 47.51
N ASN A 33 -58.10 8.78 47.01
CA ASN A 33 -58.35 8.96 45.58
C ASN A 33 -57.05 9.19 44.80
N GLU A 34 -56.07 9.90 45.35
CA GLU A 34 -54.76 10.07 44.71
C GLU A 34 -54.00 8.75 44.60
N LEU A 35 -53.95 7.96 45.67
CA LEU A 35 -53.31 6.64 45.65
C LEU A 35 -54.02 5.65 44.71
N ILE A 36 -55.37 5.66 44.68
CA ILE A 36 -56.16 4.83 43.76
C ILE A 36 -55.88 5.19 42.30
N LYS A 37 -55.67 6.48 41.97
CA LYS A 37 -55.29 6.88 40.61
C LYS A 37 -53.97 6.24 40.19
N VAL A 38 -52.95 6.24 41.06
CA VAL A 38 -51.66 5.58 40.79
C VAL A 38 -51.85 4.07 40.55
N ILE A 39 -52.68 3.41 41.36
CA ILE A 39 -52.96 1.97 41.23
C ILE A 39 -53.66 1.65 39.90
N ARG A 40 -54.68 2.44 39.53
CA ARG A 40 -55.42 2.25 38.27
C ARG A 40 -54.61 2.59 37.03
N GLU A 41 -53.75 3.60 37.09
CA GLU A 41 -52.85 3.96 35.98
C GLU A 41 -51.94 2.79 35.62
N ALA A 42 -51.50 2.01 36.62
CA ALA A 42 -50.72 0.80 36.43
C ALA A 42 -51.53 -0.42 35.93
N GLY A 43 -52.82 -0.26 35.63
CA GLY A 43 -53.72 -1.35 35.23
C GLY A 43 -54.07 -2.33 36.36
N VAL A 44 -53.85 -1.94 37.62
CA VAL A 44 -54.19 -2.76 38.79
C VAL A 44 -55.57 -2.34 39.32
N GLU A 45 -56.48 -3.29 39.52
CA GLU A 45 -57.77 -3.02 40.14
C GLU A 45 -57.65 -2.94 41.67
N PRO A 46 -58.22 -1.90 42.33
CA PRO A 46 -58.20 -1.79 43.79
C PRO A 46 -58.95 -2.93 44.49
N ASP A 47 -58.27 -3.63 45.40
CA ASP A 47 -58.79 -4.71 46.23
C ASP A 47 -58.51 -4.45 47.72
N LYS A 48 -59.58 -4.43 48.53
CA LYS A 48 -59.49 -4.20 49.98
C LYS A 48 -58.70 -5.27 50.75
N ASN A 49 -58.54 -6.47 50.19
CA ASN A 49 -57.86 -7.58 50.85
C ASN A 49 -56.34 -7.61 50.52
N ARG A 50 -55.85 -6.71 49.67
CA ARG A 50 -54.45 -6.67 49.23
C ARG A 50 -53.74 -5.43 49.77
N HIS A 51 -52.59 -5.64 50.40
CA HIS A 51 -51.80 -4.57 51.04
C HIS A 51 -50.54 -4.17 50.26
N ASP A 52 -50.32 -4.72 49.05
CA ASP A 52 -49.12 -4.49 48.23
C ASP A 52 -49.41 -3.75 46.90
N GLN A 53 -50.63 -3.25 46.72
CA GLN A 53 -51.15 -2.74 45.45
C GLN A 53 -50.40 -1.51 44.96
N LEU A 54 -50.10 -0.58 45.87
CA LEU A 54 -49.31 0.62 45.55
C LEU A 54 -47.88 0.23 45.15
N LEU A 55 -47.28 -0.76 45.82
CA LEU A 55 -45.96 -1.27 45.46
C LEU A 55 -45.98 -1.94 44.07
N GLN A 56 -47.02 -2.71 43.75
CA GLN A 56 -47.18 -3.30 42.42
C GLN A 56 -47.37 -2.24 41.34
N ALA A 57 -48.17 -1.21 41.61
CA ALA A 57 -48.38 -0.10 40.70
C ALA A 57 -47.07 0.66 40.43
N LEU A 58 -46.30 0.96 41.48
CA LEU A 58 -44.98 1.57 41.35
C LEU A 58 -44.01 0.69 40.58
N LYS A 59 -44.04 -0.64 40.74
CA LYS A 59 -43.20 -1.57 39.96
C LYS A 59 -43.52 -1.57 38.46
N VAL A 60 -44.74 -1.22 38.06
CA VAL A 60 -45.15 -1.07 36.65
C VAL A 60 -44.78 0.32 36.13
N LEU A 61 -45.16 1.37 36.88
CA LEU A 61 -45.00 2.75 36.46
C LEU A 61 -43.54 3.24 36.51
N ILE A 62 -42.72 2.78 37.47
CA ILE A 62 -41.33 3.22 37.59
C ILE A 62 -40.48 2.79 36.38
N PRO A 63 -40.56 1.56 35.85
CA PRO A 63 -39.89 1.20 34.59
C PRO A 63 -40.36 2.02 33.38
N GLU A 64 -41.66 2.35 33.32
CA GLU A 64 -42.23 3.22 32.27
C GLU A 64 -41.73 4.67 32.39
N LEU A 65 -41.57 5.17 33.61
CA LEU A 65 -41.00 6.49 33.91
C LEU A 65 -39.46 6.52 33.81
N GLY A 66 -38.80 5.39 34.07
CA GLY A 66 -37.37 5.24 34.30
C GLY A 66 -36.56 4.80 33.09
N GLY A 67 -37.10 4.92 31.88
CA GLY A 67 -36.34 4.63 30.67
C GLY A 67 -35.83 3.19 30.61
N GLY A 68 -36.68 2.23 31.02
CA GLY A 68 -36.36 0.81 31.00
C GLY A 68 -35.78 0.33 29.66
N PRO A 69 -34.99 -0.76 29.68
CA PRO A 69 -34.34 -1.27 28.48
C PRO A 69 -35.37 -1.56 27.38
N VAL A 70 -35.00 -1.28 26.14
CA VAL A 70 -35.79 -1.64 24.96
C VAL A 70 -35.05 -2.71 24.17
N GLU A 71 -35.78 -3.63 23.58
CA GLU A 71 -35.21 -4.78 22.87
C GLU A 71 -34.44 -4.39 21.60
N SER A 72 -34.83 -3.29 20.94
CA SER A 72 -34.32 -2.92 19.62
C SER A 72 -34.31 -1.42 19.35
N ILE A 73 -33.61 -1.00 18.29
CA ILE A 73 -33.69 0.37 17.77
C ILE A 73 -35.10 0.68 17.24
N ALA A 74 -35.80 -0.31 16.70
CA ALA A 74 -37.20 -0.15 16.30
C ALA A 74 -38.10 0.18 17.50
N ALA A 75 -37.91 -0.50 18.64
CA ALA A 75 -38.62 -0.19 19.87
C ALA A 75 -38.25 1.19 20.45
N LEU A 76 -36.98 1.61 20.35
CA LEU A 76 -36.56 2.95 20.77
C LEU A 76 -37.30 4.06 20.00
N ARG A 77 -37.54 3.87 18.69
CA ARG A 77 -38.29 4.84 17.85
C ARG A 77 -39.75 5.02 18.27
N LEU A 78 -40.30 4.11 19.07
CA LEU A 78 -41.68 4.18 19.57
C LEU A 78 -41.76 4.70 21.02
N LYS A 79 -40.61 4.95 21.67
CA LYS A 79 -40.55 5.21 23.12
C LYS A 79 -41.10 6.58 23.55
N ASN A 80 -41.17 7.56 22.64
CA ASN A 80 -41.58 8.95 22.93
C ASN A 80 -40.90 9.52 24.18
N GLY A 81 -39.57 9.65 24.10
CA GLY A 81 -38.72 10.01 25.22
C GLY A 81 -39.01 11.37 25.84
N LYS A 82 -38.59 11.55 27.09
CA LYS A 82 -38.57 12.84 27.80
C LYS A 82 -37.14 13.37 27.94
N GLN A 83 -36.97 14.69 28.07
CA GLN A 83 -35.65 15.31 28.23
C GLN A 83 -34.81 14.61 29.31
N GLY A 84 -33.56 14.28 28.99
CA GLY A 84 -32.61 13.66 29.92
C GLY A 84 -32.89 12.19 30.23
N GLN A 85 -33.93 11.59 29.66
CA GLN A 85 -34.23 10.18 29.85
C GLN A 85 -33.11 9.32 29.26
N VAL A 86 -32.67 8.32 30.02
CA VAL A 86 -31.67 7.34 29.59
C VAL A 86 -32.39 6.05 29.24
N SER A 87 -32.03 5.42 28.12
CA SER A 87 -32.56 4.10 27.72
C SER A 87 -31.41 3.19 27.32
N ILE A 88 -31.46 1.94 27.76
CA ILE A 88 -30.53 0.89 27.31
C ILE A 88 -31.20 0.13 26.17
N VAL A 89 -30.60 0.10 24.99
CA VAL A 89 -31.06 -0.71 23.86
C VAL A 89 -30.31 -2.03 23.89
N GLN A 90 -31.02 -3.16 23.92
CA GLN A 90 -30.39 -4.49 24.03
C GLN A 90 -29.66 -4.90 22.75
N GLY A 91 -30.28 -4.73 21.58
CA GLY A 91 -29.65 -4.97 20.28
C GLY A 91 -30.11 -3.95 19.23
N TYR A 92 -29.47 -3.90 18.06
CA TYR A 92 -30.04 -3.14 16.95
C TYR A 92 -31.39 -3.73 16.55
N TYR A 93 -31.41 -5.05 16.44
CA TYR A 93 -32.58 -5.88 16.18
C TYR A 93 -32.91 -6.71 17.44
N ALA A 94 -34.20 -6.98 17.65
CA ALA A 94 -34.68 -7.71 18.82
C ALA A 94 -34.23 -9.19 18.83
N ASP A 95 -34.01 -9.77 17.65
CA ASP A 95 -33.55 -11.14 17.44
C ASP A 95 -32.02 -11.32 17.66
N GLN A 96 -31.26 -10.23 17.85
CA GLN A 96 -29.82 -10.24 18.11
C GLN A 96 -29.46 -9.36 19.32
N PRO A 97 -29.88 -9.76 20.54
CA PRO A 97 -29.52 -9.03 21.75
C PRO A 97 -27.99 -8.97 21.91
N ASN A 98 -27.52 -7.86 22.49
CA ASN A 98 -26.10 -7.49 22.68
C ASN A 98 -25.32 -7.12 21.41
N VAL A 99 -25.96 -7.11 20.23
CA VAL A 99 -25.32 -6.71 18.97
C VAL A 99 -25.88 -5.36 18.53
N GLY A 100 -25.04 -4.32 18.42
CA GLY A 100 -25.47 -2.99 17.97
C GLY A 100 -26.33 -2.18 18.97
N GLY A 101 -26.67 -2.76 20.12
CA GLY A 101 -27.31 -2.10 21.25
C GLY A 101 -26.40 -1.07 21.94
N GLY A 102 -26.84 -0.50 23.06
CA GLY A 102 -26.07 0.48 23.84
C GLY A 102 -26.93 1.48 24.60
N VAL A 103 -26.27 2.44 25.27
CA VAL A 103 -26.95 3.47 26.07
C VAL A 103 -27.27 4.68 25.20
N PHE A 104 -28.51 5.17 25.32
CA PHE A 104 -29.00 6.37 24.67
C PHE A 104 -29.54 7.38 25.67
N VAL A 105 -29.31 8.66 25.42
CA VAL A 105 -29.84 9.77 26.22
C VAL A 105 -30.74 10.63 25.33
N ALA A 106 -31.95 10.91 25.79
CA ALA A 106 -32.89 11.78 25.12
C ALA A 106 -32.50 13.26 25.29
N ASP A 107 -32.31 13.94 24.16
CA ASP A 107 -31.98 15.36 24.10
C ASP A 107 -33.09 16.13 23.33
N HIS A 108 -33.97 16.75 24.09
CA HIS A 108 -35.04 17.62 23.62
C HIS A 108 -34.53 18.98 23.15
N SER A 109 -33.33 19.42 23.59
CA SER A 109 -32.75 20.69 23.15
C SER A 109 -32.29 20.61 21.70
N ASP A 110 -31.88 19.43 21.26
CA ASP A 110 -31.57 19.16 19.86
C ASP A 110 -32.84 18.94 19.02
N LYS A 111 -33.11 19.90 18.13
CA LYS A 111 -34.23 19.85 17.17
C LYS A 111 -33.79 19.61 15.72
N THR A 112 -32.50 19.64 15.45
CA THR A 112 -31.98 19.76 14.08
C THR A 112 -31.18 18.55 13.64
N THR A 113 -30.54 17.82 14.55
CA THR A 113 -29.72 16.68 14.13
C THR A 113 -30.62 15.61 13.50
N PRO A 114 -30.31 15.19 12.25
CA PRO A 114 -31.08 14.15 11.58
C PRO A 114 -30.95 12.80 12.27
N ASN A 115 -31.98 11.97 12.11
CA ASN A 115 -31.87 10.54 12.37
C ASN A 115 -30.85 9.94 11.40
N ASN A 116 -29.79 9.33 11.92
CA ASN A 116 -28.80 8.62 11.10
C ASN A 116 -28.88 7.10 11.27
N GLY A 117 -29.89 6.63 12.00
CA GLY A 117 -30.15 5.22 12.17
C GLY A 117 -29.21 4.50 13.13
N GLY A 118 -28.26 5.18 13.79
CA GLY A 118 -27.31 4.53 14.71
C GLY A 118 -26.89 5.35 15.93
N THR A 119 -26.22 6.50 15.74
CA THR A 119 -25.80 7.37 16.87
C THR A 119 -26.85 8.41 17.25
N VAL A 120 -27.77 8.72 16.33
CA VAL A 120 -28.93 9.57 16.57
C VAL A 120 -30.16 8.84 16.07
N ILE A 121 -31.08 8.55 16.98
CA ILE A 121 -32.39 7.97 16.66
C ILE A 121 -33.45 9.02 16.97
N VAL A 122 -34.28 9.34 15.98
CA VAL A 122 -35.45 10.21 16.18
C VAL A 122 -36.67 9.31 16.41
N ASP A 123 -37.38 9.51 17.52
CA ASP A 123 -38.60 8.77 17.80
C ASP A 123 -39.86 9.43 17.20
N ALA A 124 -41.01 8.78 17.33
CA ALA A 124 -42.28 9.22 16.76
C ALA A 124 -42.73 10.61 17.27
N GLY A 125 -42.35 10.98 18.50
CA GLY A 125 -42.58 12.29 19.10
C GLY A 125 -41.56 13.36 18.67
N GLY A 126 -40.56 12.98 17.87
CA GLY A 126 -39.48 13.89 17.45
C GLY A 126 -38.39 14.08 18.50
N MET A 127 -38.29 13.24 19.54
CA MET A 127 -37.16 13.27 20.45
C MET A 127 -35.90 12.74 19.75
N ARG A 128 -34.73 13.35 20.01
CA ARG A 128 -33.44 12.85 19.53
C ARG A 128 -32.77 12.05 20.64
N TRP A 129 -32.66 10.74 20.44
CA TRP A 129 -31.90 9.85 21.30
C TRP A 129 -30.44 9.80 20.82
N LYS A 130 -29.52 10.27 21.67
CA LYS A 130 -28.08 10.32 21.41
C LYS A 130 -27.39 9.11 22.03
N ARG A 131 -26.68 8.34 21.22
CA ARG A 131 -25.88 7.21 21.69
C ARG A 131 -24.66 7.71 22.46
N LEU A 132 -24.43 7.18 23.66
CA LEU A 132 -23.19 7.40 24.40
C LEU A 132 -22.11 6.44 23.88
N VAL A 133 -21.15 6.98 23.13
CA VAL A 133 -20.15 6.16 22.44
C VAL A 133 -18.89 6.96 22.07
N SER A 134 -17.73 6.30 22.02
CA SER A 134 -16.45 6.88 21.59
C SER A 134 -15.92 6.35 20.26
N ARG A 135 -16.49 5.25 19.75
CA ARG A 135 -16.21 4.64 18.44
C ARG A 135 -17.46 3.98 17.87
N VAL A 136 -17.70 4.08 16.58
CA VAL A 136 -18.87 3.44 15.96
C VAL A 136 -18.57 2.01 15.51
N THR A 137 -19.61 1.18 15.39
CA THR A 137 -19.52 -0.14 14.73
C THR A 137 -20.61 -0.24 13.68
N PRO A 138 -20.43 -0.99 12.58
CA PRO A 138 -21.49 -1.22 11.60
C PRO A 138 -22.78 -1.80 12.23
N GLN A 139 -22.64 -2.64 13.26
CA GLN A 139 -23.79 -3.22 13.98
C GLN A 139 -24.65 -2.16 14.66
N MET A 140 -24.07 -1.04 15.12
CA MET A 140 -24.85 0.10 15.66
C MET A 140 -25.74 0.75 14.60
N PHE A 141 -25.54 0.45 13.31
CA PHE A 141 -26.31 0.93 12.16
C PHE A 141 -27.07 -0.20 11.45
N GLY A 142 -27.13 -1.39 12.05
CA GLY A 142 -27.91 -2.52 11.54
C GLY A 142 -27.14 -3.54 10.72
N ALA A 143 -25.81 -3.54 10.74
CA ALA A 143 -25.06 -4.65 10.16
C ALA A 143 -25.33 -5.95 10.95
N ARG A 144 -25.48 -7.07 10.24
CA ARG A 144 -25.67 -8.42 10.81
C ARG A 144 -24.36 -9.18 10.94
N SER A 145 -23.36 -8.92 10.08
CA SER A 145 -22.05 -9.58 10.10
C SER A 145 -22.09 -11.12 10.06
N ASP A 146 -23.10 -11.67 9.40
CA ASP A 146 -23.35 -13.12 9.25
C ASP A 146 -22.93 -13.70 7.89
N GLY A 147 -22.46 -12.84 6.98
CA GLY A 147 -22.08 -13.21 5.61
C GLY A 147 -23.25 -13.51 4.68
N LEU A 148 -24.49 -13.26 5.12
CA LEU A 148 -25.73 -13.54 4.38
C LEU A 148 -26.52 -12.27 4.10
N ASN A 149 -26.63 -11.39 5.08
CA ASN A 149 -27.32 -10.11 4.96
C ASN A 149 -26.36 -9.04 4.43
N ASP A 150 -26.86 -8.23 3.49
CA ASP A 150 -26.07 -7.14 2.90
C ASP A 150 -25.86 -6.00 3.90
N ASP A 151 -24.63 -5.88 4.38
CA ASP A 151 -24.19 -4.91 5.37
C ASP A 151 -23.71 -3.59 4.75
N THR A 152 -23.72 -3.45 3.41
CA THR A 152 -23.19 -2.27 2.70
C THR A 152 -23.76 -0.96 3.24
N ALA A 153 -25.08 -0.87 3.45
CA ALA A 153 -25.71 0.36 3.93
C ALA A 153 -25.31 0.72 5.36
N ALA A 154 -25.23 -0.28 6.25
CA ALA A 154 -24.88 -0.08 7.65
C ALA A 154 -23.41 0.34 7.80
N ILE A 155 -22.49 -0.27 7.04
CA ILE A 155 -21.07 0.10 7.04
C ILE A 155 -20.89 1.54 6.50
N ASN A 156 -21.59 1.91 5.41
CA ASN A 156 -21.54 3.27 4.88
C ASN A 156 -22.10 4.31 5.87
N ALA A 157 -23.20 3.99 6.57
CA ALA A 157 -23.76 4.86 7.60
C ALA A 157 -22.79 5.04 8.79
N ALA A 158 -22.10 3.98 9.20
CA ALA A 158 -21.05 4.07 10.22
C ALA A 158 -19.87 4.93 9.74
N ALA A 159 -19.40 4.73 8.51
CA ALA A 159 -18.27 5.46 7.93
C ALA A 159 -18.56 6.97 7.74
N ALA A 160 -19.83 7.33 7.57
CA ALA A 160 -20.26 8.73 7.48
C ALA A 160 -20.10 9.48 8.81
N VAL A 161 -20.06 8.80 9.95
CA VAL A 161 -19.85 9.44 11.26
C VAL A 161 -18.40 9.88 11.41
N ASP A 162 -18.18 11.09 11.94
CA ASP A 162 -16.84 11.61 12.25
C ASP A 162 -16.31 11.06 13.59
N MET A 163 -16.29 9.73 13.72
CA MET A 163 -15.70 8.99 14.82
C MET A 163 -14.93 7.79 14.27
N PRO A 164 -13.90 7.27 14.98
CA PRO A 164 -13.25 6.02 14.60
C PRO A 164 -14.27 4.88 14.50
N MET A 165 -14.08 4.02 13.52
CA MET A 165 -14.91 2.84 13.29
C MET A 165 -14.16 1.58 13.75
N LEU A 166 -14.81 0.79 14.60
CA LEU A 166 -14.42 -0.59 14.87
C LEU A 166 -15.36 -1.49 14.07
N MET A 167 -14.80 -2.36 13.24
CA MET A 167 -15.51 -3.48 12.63
C MET A 167 -15.15 -4.72 13.45
N PRO A 168 -16.02 -5.18 14.36
CA PRO A 168 -15.78 -6.40 15.13
C PRO A 168 -15.51 -7.62 14.23
N PRO A 169 -14.86 -8.67 14.76
CA PRO A 169 -14.72 -9.92 14.04
C PRO A 169 -16.07 -10.45 13.57
N GLY A 170 -16.13 -10.88 12.31
CA GLY A 170 -17.38 -11.27 11.66
C GLY A 170 -17.25 -11.26 10.15
N LYS A 171 -18.25 -11.79 9.48
CA LYS A 171 -18.27 -11.87 8.02
C LYS A 171 -19.31 -10.89 7.48
N TYR A 172 -18.89 -9.90 6.74
CA TYR A 172 -19.76 -8.84 6.23
C TYR A 172 -19.97 -9.05 4.74
N LEU A 173 -21.20 -9.38 4.35
CA LEU A 173 -21.55 -9.40 2.93
C LEU A 173 -21.78 -7.96 2.47
N ILE A 174 -21.11 -7.58 1.38
CA ILE A 174 -21.31 -6.28 0.72
C ILE A 174 -21.62 -6.49 -0.77
N ASN A 175 -22.77 -6.02 -1.22
CA ASN A 175 -23.12 -6.05 -2.66
C ASN A 175 -22.94 -4.69 -3.35
N GLY A 176 -22.55 -3.66 -2.60
CA GLY A 176 -22.14 -2.36 -3.11
C GLY A 176 -20.86 -1.85 -2.46
N ASP A 177 -20.35 -0.74 -3.00
CA ASP A 177 -19.13 -0.12 -2.50
C ASP A 177 -19.28 0.39 -1.06
N ILE A 178 -18.26 0.13 -0.25
CA ILE A 178 -18.03 0.83 1.01
C ILE A 178 -17.24 2.10 0.70
N ARG A 179 -17.75 3.26 1.10
CA ARG A 179 -17.17 4.57 0.82
C ARG A 179 -16.80 5.29 2.10
N ILE A 180 -15.51 5.59 2.23
CA ILE A 180 -14.97 6.50 3.24
C ILE A 180 -14.55 7.75 2.48
N SER A 181 -15.26 8.85 2.70
CA SER A 181 -15.13 10.06 1.88
C SER A 181 -14.83 11.29 2.70
N GLY A 182 -13.94 12.16 2.20
CA GLY A 182 -13.72 13.50 2.72
C GLY A 182 -13.12 13.57 4.13
N LYS A 183 -12.57 12.47 4.66
CA LYS A 183 -11.96 12.45 6.00
C LYS A 183 -10.63 13.21 5.95
N ALA A 184 -10.42 14.19 6.82
CA ALA A 184 -9.23 15.06 6.78
C ALA A 184 -8.27 14.90 7.98
N GLY A 185 -8.62 14.08 8.98
CA GLY A 185 -7.79 13.84 10.16
C GLY A 185 -7.43 15.10 10.95
N ASN A 186 -8.43 15.96 11.24
CA ASN A 186 -8.31 17.02 12.24
C ASN A 186 -8.37 16.49 13.69
N LEU A 187 -8.59 15.19 13.87
CA LEU A 187 -8.63 14.52 15.18
C LEU A 187 -7.21 14.11 15.61
N PRO A 188 -6.86 14.23 16.91
CA PRO A 188 -5.68 13.57 17.46
C PRO A 188 -5.77 12.06 17.17
N GLY A 189 -4.90 11.55 16.29
CA GLY A 189 -4.89 10.14 15.87
C GLY A 189 -5.55 9.81 14.52
N GLY A 190 -6.16 10.78 13.82
CA GLY A 190 -6.76 10.57 12.49
C GLY A 190 -8.09 9.78 12.50
N TYR A 191 -8.71 9.59 11.32
CA TYR A 191 -9.88 8.71 11.18
C TYR A 191 -9.39 7.28 10.97
N ALA A 192 -9.78 6.35 11.85
CA ALA A 192 -9.31 4.97 11.81
C ALA A 192 -10.47 4.00 11.63
N VAL A 193 -10.22 2.97 10.82
CA VAL A 193 -11.04 1.76 10.71
C VAL A 193 -10.22 0.60 11.25
N GLU A 194 -10.59 0.14 12.44
CA GLU A 194 -10.02 -1.05 13.09
C GLU A 194 -10.90 -2.25 12.72
N ALA A 195 -10.37 -3.18 11.93
CA ALA A 195 -11.15 -4.27 11.33
C ALA A 195 -10.48 -5.64 11.49
N THR A 196 -9.60 -5.80 12.49
CA THR A 196 -8.94 -7.08 12.77
C THR A 196 -9.97 -8.18 13.02
N GLY A 197 -9.96 -9.20 12.16
CA GLY A 197 -10.89 -10.32 12.20
C GLY A 197 -12.20 -10.11 11.44
N ALA A 198 -12.40 -8.95 10.81
CA ALA A 198 -13.53 -8.71 9.91
C ALA A 198 -13.18 -9.17 8.49
N GLU A 199 -14.02 -10.06 7.95
CA GLU A 199 -13.93 -10.54 6.57
C GLU A 199 -15.02 -9.86 5.72
N LEU A 200 -14.63 -9.18 4.64
CA LEU A 200 -15.57 -8.69 3.63
C LEU A 200 -15.72 -9.70 2.49
N VAL A 201 -16.96 -10.02 2.16
CA VAL A 201 -17.33 -10.88 1.01
C VAL A 201 -18.39 -10.22 0.13
N GLY A 202 -18.58 -10.72 -1.09
CA GLY A 202 -19.55 -10.18 -2.04
C GLY A 202 -18.88 -9.50 -3.23
N SER A 203 -19.56 -8.55 -3.85
CA SER A 203 -19.19 -7.95 -5.14
C SER A 203 -18.72 -6.49 -5.05
N GLY A 204 -18.80 -5.87 -3.87
CA GLY A 204 -18.42 -4.47 -3.67
C GLY A 204 -16.91 -4.19 -3.66
N LYS A 205 -16.55 -2.90 -3.63
CA LYS A 205 -15.19 -2.42 -3.39
C LYS A 205 -15.10 -1.64 -2.08
N ILE A 206 -13.89 -1.45 -1.59
CA ILE A 206 -13.58 -0.48 -0.53
C ILE A 206 -13.02 0.76 -1.22
N VAL A 207 -13.65 1.91 -1.02
CA VAL A 207 -13.29 3.17 -1.67
C VAL A 207 -12.87 4.19 -0.62
N LEU A 208 -11.63 4.66 -0.72
CA LEU A 208 -11.15 5.84 -0.02
C LEU A 208 -11.19 7.02 -0.99
N ASP A 209 -12.10 7.95 -0.76
CA ASP A 209 -12.33 9.09 -1.66
C ASP A 209 -11.95 10.42 -0.98
N SER A 210 -10.99 11.12 -1.56
CA SER A 210 -10.55 12.45 -1.12
C SER A 210 -10.23 12.49 0.37
N CYS A 211 -9.46 11.50 0.82
CA CYS A 211 -9.16 11.27 2.24
C CYS A 211 -7.73 11.68 2.61
N LYS A 212 -7.53 12.19 3.82
CA LYS A 212 -6.24 12.50 4.41
C LYS A 212 -6.17 11.88 5.80
N ARG A 213 -5.03 11.29 6.16
CA ARG A 213 -4.78 10.72 7.50
C ARG A 213 -5.81 9.67 7.90
N VAL A 214 -6.15 8.78 6.96
CA VAL A 214 -6.99 7.61 7.23
C VAL A 214 -6.10 6.43 7.58
N LYS A 215 -6.49 5.66 8.60
CA LYS A 215 -5.87 4.39 8.95
C LYS A 215 -6.85 3.26 8.70
N LEU A 216 -6.44 2.22 7.97
CA LEU A 216 -7.19 0.96 7.83
C LEU A 216 -6.33 -0.18 8.40
N VAL A 217 -6.88 -0.94 9.34
CA VAL A 217 -6.12 -1.96 10.08
C VAL A 217 -6.84 -3.30 10.07
N GLY A 218 -6.13 -4.37 9.70
CA GLY A 218 -6.55 -5.75 9.96
C GLY A 218 -7.69 -6.29 9.09
N LEU A 219 -8.17 -5.49 8.12
CA LEU A 219 -9.26 -5.88 7.22
C LEU A 219 -8.87 -7.06 6.33
N ASP A 220 -9.74 -8.05 6.26
CA ASP A 220 -9.60 -9.19 5.36
C ASP A 220 -10.63 -9.12 4.23
N ALA A 221 -10.18 -8.97 2.99
CA ALA A 221 -11.04 -8.82 1.81
C ALA A 221 -10.36 -9.44 0.56
N PRO A 222 -10.11 -10.76 0.56
CA PRO A 222 -9.19 -11.43 -0.37
C PRO A 222 -9.70 -11.46 -1.82
N ASP A 223 -10.96 -11.10 -2.06
CA ASP A 223 -11.54 -11.08 -3.41
C ASP A 223 -11.88 -9.67 -3.91
N MET A 224 -11.56 -8.63 -3.12
CA MET A 224 -12.03 -7.26 -3.36
C MET A 224 -10.92 -6.29 -3.76
N THR A 225 -11.35 -5.13 -4.23
CA THR A 225 -10.49 -4.00 -4.56
C THR A 225 -10.56 -2.94 -3.48
N LEU A 226 -9.40 -2.46 -3.02
CA LEU A 226 -9.23 -1.19 -2.35
C LEU A 226 -8.95 -0.12 -3.41
N ALA A 227 -9.95 0.69 -3.73
CA ALA A 227 -9.86 1.80 -4.64
C ALA A 227 -9.49 3.09 -3.89
N LEU A 228 -8.45 3.75 -4.35
CA LEU A 228 -7.98 5.03 -3.84
C LEU A 228 -8.35 6.10 -4.86
N ARG A 229 -9.12 7.12 -4.45
CA ARG A 229 -9.53 8.26 -5.28
C ARG A 229 -9.10 9.57 -4.62
N GLY A 230 -7.79 9.84 -4.66
CA GLY A 230 -7.16 10.91 -3.87
C GLY A 230 -7.01 10.58 -2.39
N VAL A 231 -5.81 10.18 -1.98
CA VAL A 231 -5.52 9.75 -0.60
C VAL A 231 -4.17 10.26 -0.14
N TRP A 232 -4.13 11.03 0.96
CA TRP A 232 -2.88 11.61 1.50
C TRP A 232 -2.58 11.15 2.92
N TYR A 233 -1.30 11.06 3.29
CA TYR A 233 -0.84 10.84 4.68
C TYR A 233 -1.51 9.64 5.37
N SER A 234 -1.81 8.58 4.63
CA SER A 234 -2.69 7.49 5.10
C SER A 234 -1.94 6.18 5.25
N GLU A 235 -2.47 5.32 6.11
CA GLU A 235 -1.84 4.06 6.49
C GLU A 235 -2.79 2.89 6.33
N MET A 236 -2.28 1.81 5.73
CA MET A 236 -2.98 0.54 5.60
C MET A 236 -2.08 -0.51 6.25
N ASN A 237 -2.55 -1.13 7.34
CA ASN A 237 -1.71 -1.98 8.15
C ASN A 237 -2.35 -3.37 8.29
N HIS A 238 -1.59 -4.41 7.96
CA HIS A 238 -2.00 -5.80 8.10
C HIS A 238 -3.34 -6.12 7.42
N ILE A 239 -3.59 -5.52 6.25
CA ILE A 239 -4.79 -5.84 5.45
C ILE A 239 -4.48 -6.94 4.44
N ARG A 240 -5.46 -7.78 4.15
CA ARG A 240 -5.44 -8.71 3.01
C ARG A 240 -6.45 -8.24 1.98
N ILE A 241 -5.99 -7.90 0.78
CA ILE A 241 -6.85 -7.32 -0.27
C ILE A 241 -6.44 -7.85 -1.64
N LYS A 242 -7.37 -8.17 -2.54
CA LYS A 242 -6.99 -8.68 -3.87
C LYS A 242 -6.24 -7.62 -4.67
N THR A 243 -6.86 -6.46 -4.83
CA THR A 243 -6.34 -5.39 -5.68
C THR A 243 -6.23 -4.09 -4.90
N ILE A 244 -5.08 -3.44 -4.97
CA ILE A 244 -4.92 -2.03 -4.59
C ILE A 244 -4.98 -1.23 -5.89
N GLN A 245 -6.01 -0.41 -6.06
CA GLN A 245 -6.23 0.36 -7.28
C GLN A 245 -6.09 1.86 -6.99
N PHE A 246 -5.08 2.49 -7.57
CA PHE A 246 -4.93 3.93 -7.63
C PHE A 246 -5.78 4.44 -8.80
N GLY A 247 -6.82 5.19 -8.50
CA GLY A 247 -7.72 5.85 -9.44
C GLY A 247 -8.55 4.89 -10.29
N ASP A 248 -9.65 4.34 -9.75
CA ASP A 248 -10.71 3.77 -10.60
C ASP A 248 -11.67 4.86 -11.14
N LEU A 249 -11.75 5.99 -10.44
CA LEU A 249 -12.39 7.25 -10.82
C LEU A 249 -11.60 8.41 -10.18
N ALA A 250 -11.86 9.64 -10.64
CA ALA A 250 -11.38 10.83 -9.96
C ALA A 250 -12.01 10.96 -8.56
N GLY A 251 -11.25 11.53 -7.60
CA GLY A 251 -11.78 11.86 -6.28
C GLY A 251 -12.72 13.06 -6.33
N GLN A 252 -13.68 13.10 -5.42
CA GLN A 252 -14.69 14.16 -5.35
C GLN A 252 -14.12 15.55 -5.02
N SER A 253 -13.08 15.62 -4.19
CA SER A 253 -12.44 16.89 -3.79
C SER A 253 -11.00 17.00 -4.25
N PHE A 254 -10.26 15.89 -4.30
CA PHE A 254 -8.93 15.83 -4.90
C PHE A 254 -8.63 14.40 -5.33
N SER A 255 -7.76 14.21 -6.32
CA SER A 255 -7.45 12.90 -6.90
C SER A 255 -6.02 12.42 -6.66
N SER A 256 -5.11 13.30 -6.23
CA SER A 256 -3.70 12.95 -6.03
C SER A 256 -3.46 12.08 -4.81
N HIS A 257 -2.40 11.27 -4.87
CA HIS A 257 -1.99 10.32 -3.84
C HIS A 257 -0.61 10.69 -3.30
N TYR A 258 -0.51 10.95 -2.00
CA TYR A 258 0.76 11.37 -1.42
C TYR A 258 1.00 10.78 -0.03
N TRP A 259 2.21 10.28 0.22
CA TRP A 259 2.60 9.80 1.56
C TRP A 259 1.64 8.73 2.08
N ILE A 260 1.50 7.64 1.33
CA ILE A 260 0.70 6.48 1.73
C ILE A 260 1.63 5.35 2.12
N ARG A 261 1.37 4.72 3.26
CA ARG A 261 2.13 3.55 3.72
C ARG A 261 1.24 2.32 3.85
N PHE A 262 1.66 1.23 3.23
CA PHE A 262 1.17 -0.11 3.44
C PHE A 262 2.19 -0.85 4.30
N SER A 263 1.79 -1.43 5.43
CA SER A 263 2.70 -2.15 6.33
C SER A 263 2.17 -3.56 6.62
N GLY A 264 2.97 -4.60 6.35
CA GLY A 264 2.60 -5.98 6.64
C GLY A 264 1.35 -6.46 5.88
N CYS A 265 1.03 -5.84 4.73
CA CYS A 265 -0.17 -6.15 3.96
C CYS A 265 0.07 -7.33 3.01
N LEU A 266 -0.99 -8.07 2.71
CA LEU A 266 -1.00 -9.11 1.69
C LEU A 266 -1.90 -8.65 0.54
N TYR A 267 -1.36 -8.59 -0.68
CA TYR A 267 -2.11 -8.24 -1.87
C TYR A 267 -1.78 -9.13 -3.07
N GLN A 268 -2.67 -9.21 -4.05
CA GLN A 268 -2.40 -9.94 -5.29
C GLN A 268 -1.87 -9.00 -6.38
N LYS A 269 -2.47 -7.81 -6.50
CA LYS A 269 -2.14 -6.86 -7.57
C LYS A 269 -2.25 -5.40 -7.11
N ILE A 270 -1.36 -4.57 -7.64
CA ILE A 270 -1.45 -3.11 -7.60
C ILE A 270 -1.74 -2.62 -9.02
N ILE A 271 -2.75 -1.78 -9.18
CA ILE A 271 -3.10 -1.14 -10.44
C ILE A 271 -3.02 0.35 -10.25
N ALA A 272 -2.37 1.04 -11.18
CA ALA A 272 -2.45 2.48 -11.30
C ALA A 272 -3.11 2.78 -12.64
N ASP A 273 -4.43 2.99 -12.61
CA ASP A 273 -5.28 2.96 -13.80
C ASP A 273 -5.22 4.28 -14.58
N GLU A 274 -5.97 4.37 -15.68
CA GLU A 274 -6.04 5.57 -16.51
C GLU A 274 -6.57 6.83 -15.78
N HIS A 275 -7.37 6.62 -14.72
CA HIS A 275 -7.91 7.70 -13.87
C HIS A 275 -7.00 8.05 -12.69
N ALA A 276 -5.87 7.35 -12.52
CA ALA A 276 -4.90 7.67 -11.49
C ALA A 276 -4.32 9.07 -11.72
N ASP A 277 -4.27 9.89 -10.66
CA ASP A 277 -3.52 11.15 -10.65
C ASP A 277 -2.10 10.91 -10.10
N ASN A 278 -1.33 11.99 -9.88
CA ASN A 278 0.01 11.91 -9.33
C ASN A 278 0.05 11.06 -8.05
N ALA A 279 0.96 10.09 -8.02
CA ALA A 279 1.16 9.19 -6.90
C ALA A 279 2.62 9.25 -6.46
N ASN A 280 2.89 10.02 -5.41
CA ASN A 280 4.24 10.22 -4.90
C ASN A 280 4.42 9.75 -3.46
N GLU A 281 5.59 9.16 -3.18
CA GLU A 281 5.97 8.64 -1.87
C GLU A 281 4.97 7.60 -1.35
N ILE A 282 4.83 6.51 -2.10
CA ILE A 282 4.00 5.35 -1.74
C ILE A 282 4.92 4.24 -1.24
N ILE A 283 4.74 3.81 0.00
CA ILE A 283 5.64 2.88 0.69
C ILE A 283 4.91 1.57 0.97
N PHE A 284 5.54 0.45 0.64
CA PHE A 284 5.14 -0.89 1.00
C PHE A 284 6.23 -1.49 1.87
N ASP A 285 5.95 -1.66 3.17
CA ASP A 285 6.92 -2.07 4.19
C ASP A 285 6.55 -3.46 4.73
N GLY A 286 7.38 -4.46 4.44
CA GLY A 286 7.12 -5.86 4.80
C GLY A 286 5.84 -6.43 4.19
N CYS A 287 5.44 -5.95 3.01
CA CYS A 287 4.23 -6.40 2.33
C CYS A 287 4.49 -7.59 1.38
N PHE A 288 3.45 -8.36 1.10
CA PHE A 288 3.50 -9.59 0.32
C PHE A 288 2.62 -9.49 -0.93
N GLY A 289 3.20 -9.62 -2.11
CA GLY A 289 2.52 -9.69 -3.40
C GLY A 289 2.40 -11.14 -3.88
N ARG A 290 1.21 -11.76 -3.87
CA ARG A 290 1.02 -13.18 -4.24
C ARG A 290 0.15 -13.35 -5.50
N GLY A 291 0.75 -13.84 -6.59
CA GLY A 291 0.14 -13.86 -7.91
C GLY A 291 -0.71 -15.07 -8.29
N ASN A 292 -0.70 -16.19 -7.55
CA ASN A 292 -1.44 -17.40 -7.93
C ASN A 292 -2.67 -17.69 -7.06
N ALA A 293 -3.52 -18.59 -7.56
CA ALA A 293 -4.62 -19.14 -6.79
C ALA A 293 -4.06 -20.06 -5.69
N GLY A 294 -4.57 -19.94 -4.47
CA GLY A 294 -4.16 -20.80 -3.35
C GLY A 294 -3.13 -20.17 -2.39
N GLN A 295 -2.55 -19.01 -2.71
CA GLN A 295 -1.78 -18.19 -1.78
C GLN A 295 -2.66 -17.11 -1.13
N ASN A 296 -3.82 -17.54 -0.60
CA ASN A 296 -4.87 -16.69 0.01
C ASN A 296 -5.71 -15.83 -0.96
N PHE A 297 -5.56 -16.00 -2.27
CA PHE A 297 -6.34 -15.29 -3.29
C PHE A 297 -7.06 -16.27 -4.22
N LYS A 298 -8.22 -15.84 -4.77
CA LYS A 298 -8.88 -16.56 -5.87
C LYS A 298 -8.35 -16.08 -7.22
N GLY A 299 -7.96 -17.06 -8.05
CA GLY A 299 -7.45 -16.82 -9.39
C GLY A 299 -6.00 -16.37 -9.42
N THR A 300 -5.49 -16.18 -10.63
CA THR A 300 -4.11 -15.78 -10.89
C THR A 300 -4.04 -14.32 -11.35
N ALA A 301 -2.87 -13.71 -11.22
CA ALA A 301 -2.55 -12.39 -11.72
C ALA A 301 -1.29 -12.44 -12.59
N ASP A 302 -1.39 -11.86 -13.78
CA ASP A 302 -0.28 -11.75 -14.73
C ASP A 302 0.86 -10.88 -14.19
N TYR A 303 0.50 -9.81 -13.48
CA TYR A 303 1.43 -8.79 -12.99
C TYR A 303 1.18 -8.42 -11.54
N CYS A 304 2.24 -8.13 -10.79
CA CYS A 304 2.11 -7.59 -9.44
C CYS A 304 1.78 -6.09 -9.47
N ILE A 305 2.45 -5.33 -10.34
CA ILE A 305 2.28 -3.89 -10.50
C ILE A 305 1.90 -3.64 -11.96
N ASP A 306 0.77 -2.98 -12.19
CA ASP A 306 0.24 -2.71 -13.52
C ASP A 306 -0.07 -1.21 -13.66
N ILE A 307 0.79 -0.50 -14.39
CA ILE A 307 0.75 0.95 -14.57
C ILE A 307 0.14 1.25 -15.93
N ARG A 308 -1.04 1.86 -15.92
CA ARG A 308 -1.82 2.21 -17.11
C ARG A 308 -2.07 3.71 -17.25
N MET A 309 -1.71 4.49 -16.23
CA MET A 309 -1.93 5.94 -16.18
C MET A 309 -1.20 6.67 -17.32
N PRO A 310 -1.89 7.49 -18.14
CA PRO A 310 -1.30 7.98 -19.38
C PRO A 310 -0.29 9.13 -19.21
N THR A 311 -0.54 10.09 -18.32
CA THR A 311 0.27 11.34 -18.27
C THR A 311 0.82 11.71 -16.90
N LYS A 312 0.47 10.94 -15.87
CA LYS A 312 0.75 11.27 -14.47
C LYS A 312 1.97 10.53 -13.95
N ASN A 313 2.57 11.07 -12.90
CA ASN A 313 3.83 10.56 -12.37
C ASN A 313 3.59 9.58 -11.22
N ILE A 314 4.27 8.44 -11.30
CA ILE A 314 4.60 7.56 -10.18
C ILE A 314 6.01 7.95 -9.73
N GLN A 315 6.11 8.58 -8.57
CA GLN A 315 7.38 9.06 -8.02
C GLN A 315 7.63 8.41 -6.66
N ALA A 316 8.85 7.95 -6.43
CA ALA A 316 9.28 7.41 -5.15
C ALA A 316 8.35 6.30 -4.58
N TRP A 317 7.91 5.36 -5.41
CA TRP A 317 7.28 4.14 -4.89
C TRP A 317 8.36 3.21 -4.35
N LYS A 318 8.21 2.74 -3.11
CA LYS A 318 9.26 2.00 -2.41
C LYS A 318 8.70 0.74 -1.78
N PHE A 319 9.36 -0.38 -2.03
CA PHE A 319 9.06 -1.68 -1.45
C PHE A 319 10.25 -2.08 -0.58
N PHE A 320 10.03 -2.15 0.73
CA PHE A 320 11.05 -2.51 1.71
C PHE A 320 10.72 -3.89 2.30
N GLY A 321 11.63 -4.85 2.16
CA GLY A 321 11.40 -6.21 2.62
C GLY A 321 10.23 -6.90 1.93
N GLY A 322 9.71 -7.95 2.55
CA GLY A 322 8.54 -8.67 2.03
C GLY A 322 8.89 -9.60 0.85
N ASP A 323 7.86 -10.01 0.13
CA ASP A 323 7.96 -11.07 -0.88
C ASP A 323 6.95 -10.84 -2.01
N ILE A 324 7.43 -10.82 -3.25
CA ILE A 324 6.60 -10.70 -4.45
C ILE A 324 6.83 -11.93 -5.34
N SER A 325 5.81 -12.78 -5.45
CA SER A 325 5.95 -14.09 -6.07
C SER A 325 4.65 -14.62 -6.66
N TYR A 326 4.81 -15.60 -7.56
CA TYR A 326 3.77 -16.41 -8.21
C TYR A 326 2.90 -15.68 -9.25
N HIS A 327 3.35 -14.54 -9.78
CA HIS A 327 2.71 -13.91 -10.94
C HIS A 327 3.01 -14.69 -12.22
N THR A 328 2.09 -14.68 -13.19
CA THR A 328 2.15 -15.58 -14.35
C THR A 328 2.92 -15.03 -15.55
N LYS A 329 3.13 -13.72 -15.63
CA LYS A 329 3.88 -13.09 -16.74
C LYS A 329 5.12 -12.35 -16.27
N GLU A 330 4.97 -11.26 -15.53
CA GLU A 330 6.07 -10.38 -15.08
C GLU A 330 5.74 -9.72 -13.74
N ILE A 331 6.71 -9.12 -13.05
CA ILE A 331 6.43 -8.37 -11.82
C ILE A 331 5.76 -7.02 -12.13
N ILE A 332 6.23 -6.33 -13.17
CA ILE A 332 5.82 -4.96 -13.49
C ILE A 332 5.37 -4.90 -14.95
N ASN A 333 4.17 -4.40 -15.18
CA ASN A 333 3.69 -3.99 -16.49
C ASN A 333 3.56 -2.46 -16.52
N ILE A 334 4.09 -1.83 -17.57
CA ILE A 334 3.87 -0.40 -17.85
C ILE A 334 3.26 -0.30 -19.24
N SER A 335 2.01 0.15 -19.30
CA SER A 335 1.28 0.37 -20.56
C SER A 335 2.05 1.32 -21.48
N PRO A 336 2.07 1.08 -22.80
CA PRO A 336 2.62 2.04 -23.78
C PRO A 336 1.95 3.42 -23.73
N SER A 337 0.69 3.48 -23.28
CA SER A 337 -0.01 4.75 -23.08
C SER A 337 0.53 5.56 -21.90
N ALA A 338 1.25 4.94 -20.97
CA ALA A 338 1.84 5.61 -19.83
C ALA A 338 3.09 6.38 -20.24
N THR A 339 3.02 7.71 -20.24
CA THR A 339 4.08 8.65 -20.66
C THR A 339 4.71 9.45 -19.51
N GLY A 340 4.11 9.41 -18.32
CA GLY A 340 4.62 10.08 -17.11
C GLY A 340 5.85 9.42 -16.50
N GLU A 341 6.46 10.03 -15.49
CA GLU A 341 7.59 9.39 -14.80
C GLU A 341 7.13 8.16 -14.01
N VAL A 342 7.94 7.09 -14.03
CA VAL A 342 7.72 5.91 -13.19
C VAL A 342 8.99 5.62 -12.43
N GLU A 343 8.97 5.80 -11.12
CA GLU A 343 10.07 5.48 -10.22
C GLU A 343 9.63 4.46 -9.17
N ILE A 344 10.31 3.31 -9.15
CA ILE A 344 10.08 2.23 -8.19
C ILE A 344 11.42 1.74 -7.62
N LEU A 345 11.52 1.64 -6.31
CA LEU A 345 12.61 1.01 -5.57
C LEU A 345 12.10 -0.27 -4.91
N PHE A 346 12.81 -1.37 -5.10
CA PHE A 346 12.70 -2.59 -4.31
C PHE A 346 13.98 -2.73 -3.48
N GLN A 347 13.86 -2.84 -2.17
CA GLN A 347 14.98 -2.99 -1.27
C GLN A 347 14.73 -4.12 -0.28
N GLY A 348 15.56 -5.17 -0.31
CA GLY A 348 15.41 -6.34 0.57
C GLY A 348 14.20 -7.23 0.24
N VAL A 349 13.62 -7.10 -0.95
CA VAL A 349 12.43 -7.86 -1.38
C VAL A 349 12.85 -9.24 -1.87
N TYR A 350 12.09 -10.27 -1.51
CA TYR A 350 12.24 -11.63 -2.04
C TYR A 350 11.40 -11.83 -3.31
N PHE A 351 11.99 -12.40 -4.36
CA PHE A 351 11.35 -12.72 -5.63
C PHE A 351 11.49 -14.22 -5.95
N ASP A 352 10.42 -15.00 -5.78
CA ASP A 352 10.50 -16.46 -5.94
C ASP A 352 10.34 -16.91 -7.40
N SER A 353 9.31 -16.40 -8.08
CA SER A 353 8.90 -16.93 -9.40
C SER A 353 9.39 -16.11 -10.57
N LEU A 354 9.54 -14.79 -10.39
CA LEU A 354 9.86 -13.84 -11.44
C LEU A 354 10.64 -12.67 -10.84
N PHE A 355 11.62 -12.16 -11.59
CA PHE A 355 12.36 -10.96 -11.23
C PHE A 355 11.85 -9.74 -12.04
N PRO A 356 11.85 -8.50 -11.50
CA PRO A 356 11.52 -7.31 -12.28
C PRO A 356 12.41 -7.19 -13.52
N LYS A 357 11.83 -7.25 -14.72
CA LYS A 357 12.58 -7.14 -15.97
C LYS A 357 12.91 -5.69 -16.33
N ARG A 358 13.93 -5.52 -17.16
CA ARG A 358 14.27 -4.23 -17.77
C ARG A 358 13.18 -3.82 -18.76
N LEU A 359 12.73 -2.57 -18.64
CA LEU A 359 11.77 -1.96 -19.57
C LEU A 359 12.48 -0.92 -20.43
N ASN A 360 12.40 -1.07 -21.76
CA ASN A 360 12.90 -0.08 -22.71
C ASN A 360 11.89 1.07 -22.85
N ARG A 361 11.84 1.93 -21.83
CA ARG A 361 10.92 3.07 -21.77
C ARG A 361 11.61 4.27 -21.12
N ALA A 362 11.66 5.39 -21.85
CA ALA A 362 12.13 6.68 -21.34
C ALA A 362 11.31 7.08 -20.10
N LYS A 363 11.93 7.79 -19.14
CA LYS A 363 11.27 8.23 -17.89
C LYS A 363 10.73 7.09 -17.00
N THR A 364 11.29 5.90 -17.13
CA THR A 364 11.16 4.84 -16.13
C THR A 364 12.42 4.83 -15.30
N ARG A 365 12.37 4.46 -14.02
CA ARG A 365 13.50 4.17 -13.14
C ARG A 365 13.07 3.05 -12.20
N ILE A 366 13.66 1.87 -12.36
CA ILE A 366 13.44 0.73 -11.48
C ILE A 366 14.77 0.43 -10.80
N ILE A 367 14.77 0.37 -9.47
CA ILE A 367 15.96 0.13 -8.66
C ILE A 367 15.71 -1.13 -7.83
N THR A 368 16.67 -2.03 -7.79
CA THR A 368 16.67 -3.21 -6.92
C THR A 368 17.92 -3.17 -6.04
N GLU A 369 17.75 -3.26 -4.72
CA GLU A 369 18.85 -3.18 -3.74
C GLU A 369 18.72 -4.33 -2.74
N ARG A 370 19.75 -5.19 -2.64
CA ARG A 370 19.77 -6.30 -1.67
C ARG A 370 18.55 -7.22 -1.78
N CYS A 371 17.92 -7.32 -2.95
CA CYS A 371 16.82 -8.23 -3.21
C CYS A 371 17.35 -9.66 -3.39
N HIS A 372 16.50 -10.65 -3.08
CA HIS A 372 16.84 -12.07 -3.18
C HIS A 372 15.99 -12.72 -4.28
N SER A 373 16.57 -13.68 -5.02
CA SER A 373 15.85 -14.53 -5.97
C SER A 373 16.07 -16.01 -5.65
N ALA A 374 15.06 -16.86 -5.87
CA ALA A 374 15.12 -18.28 -5.54
C ALA A 374 15.88 -19.15 -6.56
N ASN A 375 16.14 -20.40 -6.14
CA ASN A 375 17.24 -21.32 -6.50
C ASN A 375 17.42 -21.80 -7.94
N ASP A 376 16.63 -21.36 -8.93
CA ASP A 376 16.78 -21.79 -10.34
C ASP A 376 16.64 -20.64 -11.35
N LEU A 377 16.50 -19.40 -10.89
CA LEU A 377 16.78 -18.25 -11.73
C LEU A 377 18.30 -18.19 -11.83
N GLY A 378 18.85 -18.54 -13.00
CA GLY A 378 20.30 -18.62 -13.22
C GLY A 378 21.00 -17.44 -12.55
N TYR A 379 22.15 -17.67 -11.90
CA TYR A 379 22.93 -16.73 -11.08
C TYR A 379 23.33 -15.39 -11.77
N VAL A 380 22.78 -15.10 -12.93
CA VAL A 380 22.85 -13.87 -13.68
C VAL A 380 21.74 -12.93 -13.20
N CYS A 381 22.04 -12.17 -12.15
CA CYS A 381 21.33 -10.94 -11.85
C CYS A 381 21.52 -9.97 -13.03
N ASP A 382 20.44 -9.58 -13.69
CA ASP A 382 20.42 -8.37 -14.52
C ASP A 382 20.76 -7.18 -13.61
N LEU A 383 22.01 -6.70 -13.72
CA LEU A 383 22.53 -5.61 -12.91
C LEU A 383 21.67 -4.35 -13.10
N SER A 384 21.29 -3.75 -11.96
CA SER A 384 20.49 -2.53 -11.79
C SER A 384 20.73 -1.46 -12.87
N ALA A 385 19.92 -1.47 -13.92
CA ALA A 385 19.82 -0.36 -14.84
C ALA A 385 18.86 0.67 -14.23
N ALA A 386 19.42 1.74 -13.63
CA ALA A 386 18.67 2.97 -13.49
C ALA A 386 18.23 3.40 -14.90
N SER A 387 16.99 3.09 -15.28
CA SER A 387 16.40 3.68 -16.47
C SER A 387 16.44 5.20 -16.25
N ARG A 388 17.03 5.93 -17.21
CA ARG A 388 17.22 7.39 -17.10
C ARG A 388 15.94 8.09 -17.56
N GLY A 389 15.36 8.86 -16.64
CA GLY A 389 14.49 10.01 -16.97
C GLY A 389 15.33 11.22 -17.41
N SER A 390 14.70 12.21 -18.01
CA SER A 390 15.34 13.36 -18.67
C SER A 390 15.80 14.46 -17.70
N THR A 391 16.56 14.14 -16.65
CA THR A 391 16.96 15.10 -15.60
C THR A 391 18.41 14.93 -15.16
N ASP A 392 19.35 15.09 -16.11
CA ASP A 392 20.79 15.18 -15.84
C ASP A 392 21.27 16.65 -15.63
N SER A 393 20.35 17.59 -15.35
CA SER A 393 20.65 19.03 -15.24
C SER A 393 20.70 19.60 -13.82
N TRP A 394 20.61 18.78 -12.76
CA TRP A 394 20.75 19.27 -11.38
C TRP A 394 21.47 18.27 -10.47
N ARG A 395 22.78 18.50 -10.26
CA ARG A 395 23.52 18.25 -9.00
C ARG A 395 24.97 18.73 -9.12
N GLY A 396 25.16 20.05 -9.02
CA GLY A 396 26.30 20.58 -8.25
C GLY A 396 25.94 20.50 -6.75
N ASP A 397 26.96 20.43 -5.87
CA ASP A 397 26.94 19.95 -4.46
C ASP A 397 27.08 18.40 -4.42
N ARG A 398 28.17 17.76 -3.99
CA ARG A 398 29.27 18.11 -3.07
C ARG A 398 30.58 17.40 -3.43
N SER A 399 31.66 18.16 -3.33
CA SER A 399 32.97 17.69 -2.89
C SER A 399 32.87 17.12 -1.47
N THR A 400 33.28 15.87 -1.25
CA THR A 400 34.07 15.37 -0.10
C THR A 400 34.24 13.85 -0.20
N SER A 401 35.50 13.41 -0.23
CA SER A 401 35.98 12.02 -0.13
C SER A 401 35.29 10.96 -1.02
N LEU A 402 35.65 10.95 -2.31
CA LEU A 402 35.31 9.88 -3.24
C LEU A 402 36.19 8.64 -2.97
N LEU A 403 35.67 7.69 -2.19
CA LEU A 403 36.20 6.32 -2.05
C LEU A 403 35.21 5.24 -2.55
N SER A 404 34.22 5.60 -3.34
CA SER A 404 33.23 4.64 -3.85
C SER A 404 32.85 4.95 -5.29
N ILE A 405 33.39 4.14 -6.21
CA ILE A 405 32.95 3.84 -7.59
C ILE A 405 32.79 5.06 -8.52
N SER A 406 33.58 5.10 -9.60
CA SER A 406 33.33 6.03 -10.72
C SER A 406 32.43 5.37 -11.75
N ILE A 407 31.36 6.06 -12.16
CA ILE A 407 30.43 5.65 -13.22
C ILE A 407 30.94 5.94 -14.65
N HIS A 408 32.20 6.35 -14.79
CA HIS A 408 32.79 6.73 -16.06
C HIS A 408 33.49 5.54 -16.72
N ASN A 409 33.06 5.15 -17.93
CA ASN A 409 33.79 4.18 -18.74
C ASN A 409 35.06 4.85 -19.30
N MET A 410 36.22 4.35 -18.88
CA MET A 410 37.49 4.89 -19.31
C MET A 410 37.95 4.37 -20.67
N ILE A 411 37.26 3.40 -21.30
CA ILE A 411 37.56 2.98 -22.67
C ILE A 411 36.77 3.88 -23.64
N PRO A 412 37.44 4.72 -24.45
CA PRO A 412 36.76 5.60 -25.40
C PRO A 412 35.94 4.80 -26.42
N ASN A 413 34.65 5.13 -26.60
CA ASN A 413 33.73 4.34 -27.44
C ASN A 413 33.74 2.84 -27.08
N GLY A 414 34.02 2.49 -25.82
CA GLY A 414 34.05 1.09 -25.36
C GLY A 414 32.68 0.43 -25.41
N ASP A 415 31.65 1.23 -25.57
CA ASP A 415 30.28 0.80 -25.81
C ASP A 415 29.92 0.58 -27.28
N LEU A 416 30.86 0.85 -28.19
CA LEU A 416 30.74 0.68 -29.63
C LEU A 416 29.56 1.46 -30.23
N ALA A 417 29.15 2.55 -29.58
CA ALA A 417 28.02 3.39 -29.98
C ALA A 417 28.22 4.10 -31.33
N THR A 418 29.47 4.18 -31.80
CA THR A 418 29.80 4.71 -33.14
C THR A 418 30.66 3.69 -33.90
N PRO A 419 30.32 3.36 -35.16
CA PRO A 419 31.22 2.58 -36.00
C PRO A 419 32.50 3.37 -36.22
N VAL A 420 33.64 2.80 -35.81
CA VAL A 420 34.94 3.41 -36.10
C VAL A 420 35.39 2.89 -37.45
N VAL A 421 35.46 3.76 -38.47
CA VAL A 421 35.94 3.38 -39.81
C VAL A 421 37.42 3.04 -39.73
N TYR A 422 37.76 1.77 -39.96
CA TYR A 422 39.12 1.24 -39.85
C TYR A 422 39.68 0.93 -41.25
N ASN A 423 40.51 1.82 -41.80
CA ASN A 423 41.12 1.66 -43.12
C ASN A 423 42.52 1.03 -43.03
N GLY A 424 42.57 -0.30 -42.88
CA GLY A 424 43.81 -1.08 -43.06
C GLY A 424 44.85 -0.96 -41.93
N GLN A 425 45.78 -1.92 -41.90
CA GLN A 425 46.74 -2.15 -40.82
C GLN A 425 47.49 -0.87 -40.40
N GLN A 426 47.38 -0.47 -39.14
CA GLN A 426 48.11 0.68 -38.59
C GLN A 426 49.02 0.33 -37.42
N SER A 427 50.25 0.84 -37.55
CA SER A 427 51.33 0.93 -36.58
C SER A 427 51.02 1.91 -35.44
N SER A 428 51.36 1.51 -34.21
CA SER A 428 51.70 2.26 -32.97
C SER A 428 51.17 3.67 -32.61
N ASN A 429 50.49 4.47 -33.46
CA ASN A 429 50.26 5.91 -33.23
C ASN A 429 48.89 6.49 -33.72
N VAL A 430 47.75 5.80 -33.57
CA VAL A 430 46.38 6.37 -33.81
C VAL A 430 45.39 5.89 -32.72
N PRO A 431 44.38 6.70 -32.29
CA PRO A 431 43.82 6.65 -30.94
C PRO A 431 42.69 5.63 -30.73
N ALA A 432 42.36 5.50 -29.45
CA ALA A 432 41.43 4.60 -28.78
C ALA A 432 40.14 4.15 -29.52
N PRO A 433 39.61 2.95 -29.20
CA PRO A 433 40.05 2.10 -28.08
C PRO A 433 40.95 0.91 -28.44
N PHE A 434 41.14 0.56 -29.71
CA PHE A 434 41.78 -0.72 -30.07
C PHE A 434 43.27 -0.61 -30.36
N ARG A 435 44.03 -1.64 -29.97
CA ARG A 435 45.38 -1.90 -30.46
C ARG A 435 45.53 -3.40 -30.69
N SER A 436 46.14 -3.83 -31.80
CA SER A 436 46.49 -5.23 -32.03
C SER A 436 48.00 -5.39 -32.21
N LEU A 437 48.56 -6.41 -31.57
CA LEU A 437 49.89 -6.94 -31.85
C LEU A 437 49.70 -8.25 -32.60
N GLY A 438 49.84 -8.26 -33.93
CA GLY A 438 49.55 -9.44 -34.77
C GLY A 438 48.53 -9.18 -35.88
N GLY A 439 48.04 -7.95 -36.05
CA GLY A 439 47.29 -7.54 -37.23
C GLY A 439 45.83 -8.01 -37.28
N ALA A 440 45.12 -8.03 -36.14
CA ALA A 440 43.69 -8.30 -36.12
C ALA A 440 42.91 -7.39 -37.07
N THR A 441 41.86 -7.95 -37.66
CA THR A 441 40.82 -7.22 -38.38
C THR A 441 39.61 -7.01 -37.48
N PHE A 442 39.00 -5.83 -37.58
CA PHE A 442 37.83 -5.42 -36.80
C PHE A 442 36.68 -5.12 -37.75
N ASN A 443 35.57 -5.85 -37.64
CA ASN A 443 34.39 -5.64 -38.47
C ASN A 443 33.20 -5.23 -37.59
N TYR A 444 32.68 -4.01 -37.79
CA TYR A 444 31.55 -3.50 -37.01
C TYR A 444 30.24 -3.85 -37.70
N ALA A 445 29.27 -4.36 -36.94
CA ALA A 445 27.95 -4.69 -37.44
C ALA A 445 26.87 -4.38 -36.40
N SER A 446 25.64 -4.19 -36.87
CA SER A 446 24.46 -4.34 -36.03
C SER A 446 24.31 -5.81 -35.61
N ASP A 447 23.91 -6.05 -34.36
CA ASP A 447 23.58 -7.38 -33.87
C ASP A 447 22.44 -7.26 -32.86
N ASP A 448 21.23 -7.66 -33.26
CA ASP A 448 20.03 -7.56 -32.44
C ASP A 448 20.06 -8.52 -31.24
N THR A 449 20.97 -9.50 -31.24
CA THR A 449 21.21 -10.37 -30.08
C THR A 449 22.13 -9.72 -29.06
N SER A 450 22.84 -8.65 -29.43
CA SER A 450 23.83 -8.01 -28.55
C SER A 450 23.18 -7.03 -27.57
N PRO A 451 23.65 -6.98 -26.32
CA PRO A 451 23.16 -6.03 -25.32
C PRO A 451 23.26 -4.54 -25.71
N THR A 452 24.14 -4.18 -26.65
CA THR A 452 24.32 -2.81 -27.18
C THR A 452 23.66 -2.59 -28.54
N GLY A 453 22.99 -3.60 -29.13
CA GLY A 453 22.45 -3.55 -30.50
C GLY A 453 23.54 -3.53 -31.60
N ARG A 454 24.81 -3.61 -31.22
CA ARG A 454 25.98 -3.58 -32.11
C ARG A 454 27.08 -4.47 -31.58
N LYS A 455 27.99 -4.84 -32.48
CA LYS A 455 29.19 -5.58 -32.15
C LYS A 455 30.37 -5.17 -33.01
N VAL A 456 31.55 -5.52 -32.53
CA VAL A 456 32.74 -5.66 -33.35
C VAL A 456 33.14 -7.12 -33.37
N THR A 457 33.20 -7.69 -34.58
CA THR A 457 33.82 -8.99 -34.81
C THR A 457 35.32 -8.79 -34.95
N ILE A 458 36.08 -9.37 -34.04
CA ILE A 458 37.54 -9.31 -33.99
C ILE A 458 38.06 -10.63 -34.52
N SER A 459 38.81 -10.60 -35.63
CA SER A 459 39.46 -11.78 -36.19
C SER A 459 40.97 -11.59 -36.19
N GLN A 460 41.68 -12.50 -35.52
CA GLN A 460 43.12 -12.40 -35.28
C GLN A 460 43.81 -13.67 -35.79
N GLN A 461 44.86 -13.48 -36.60
CA GLN A 461 45.73 -14.57 -37.02
C GLN A 461 46.67 -14.98 -35.87
N THR A 462 47.14 -16.22 -35.90
CA THR A 462 47.91 -16.90 -34.84
C THR A 462 48.85 -16.01 -34.02
N THR A 463 48.88 -16.20 -32.70
CA THR A 463 49.79 -15.59 -31.69
C THR A 463 49.64 -14.09 -31.41
N GLY A 464 48.65 -13.42 -31.98
CA GLY A 464 48.44 -11.99 -31.75
C GLY A 464 47.56 -11.64 -30.54
N ILE A 465 47.83 -10.49 -29.91
CA ILE A 465 47.09 -9.95 -28.76
C ILE A 465 46.31 -8.71 -29.18
N VAL A 466 45.02 -8.67 -28.83
CA VAL A 466 44.16 -7.49 -29.02
C VAL A 466 43.96 -6.77 -27.70
N PHE A 467 44.05 -5.46 -27.70
CA PHE A 467 43.92 -4.60 -26.53
C PHE A 467 42.75 -3.64 -26.69
N PHE A 468 41.97 -3.48 -25.62
CA PHE A 468 41.10 -2.33 -25.41
C PHE A 468 41.78 -1.39 -24.41
N ASN A 469 42.24 -0.24 -24.88
CA ASN A 469 42.97 0.73 -24.06
C ASN A 469 42.01 1.71 -23.42
N ALA A 470 42.15 1.88 -22.10
CA ALA A 470 41.49 2.96 -21.38
C ALA A 470 42.24 4.30 -21.58
N GLU A 471 41.62 5.40 -21.18
CA GLU A 471 42.29 6.67 -20.97
C GLU A 471 43.26 6.60 -19.78
N LYS A 472 44.13 7.62 -19.66
CA LYS A 472 45.07 7.72 -18.54
C LYS A 472 44.33 7.83 -17.21
N ILE A 473 44.76 7.05 -16.23
CA ILE A 473 44.19 7.06 -14.89
C ILE A 473 44.45 8.39 -14.18
N ALA A 474 43.39 9.05 -13.71
CA ALA A 474 43.49 10.32 -12.99
C ALA A 474 43.76 10.14 -11.48
N VAL A 475 43.37 9.01 -10.90
CA VAL A 475 43.39 8.73 -9.45
C VAL A 475 43.98 7.34 -9.19
N PRO A 476 44.97 7.18 -8.31
CA PRO A 476 45.45 5.86 -7.95
C PRO A 476 44.39 5.05 -7.19
N ALA A 477 43.93 3.93 -7.75
CA ALA A 477 42.89 3.09 -7.17
C ALA A 477 42.88 1.68 -7.80
N ALA A 478 42.09 0.77 -7.24
CA ALA A 478 41.71 -0.45 -7.94
C ALA A 478 40.76 -0.11 -9.09
N TYR A 479 40.90 -0.81 -10.20
CA TYR A 479 40.04 -0.67 -11.37
C TYR A 479 39.51 -2.04 -11.76
N THR A 480 38.32 -2.09 -12.34
CA THR A 480 37.74 -3.31 -12.86
C THR A 480 37.48 -3.16 -14.33
N CYS A 481 37.95 -4.13 -15.13
CA CYS A 481 37.54 -4.23 -16.51
C CYS A 481 36.24 -5.02 -16.64
N VAL A 482 35.43 -4.66 -17.62
CA VAL A 482 34.19 -5.35 -18.00
C VAL A 482 34.22 -5.61 -19.50
N LEU A 483 33.86 -6.82 -19.91
CA LEU A 483 33.83 -7.22 -21.31
C LEU A 483 32.57 -8.04 -21.59
N CYS A 484 31.81 -7.67 -22.62
CA CYS A 484 30.71 -8.44 -23.20
C CYS A 484 31.20 -9.10 -24.48
N ILE A 485 31.27 -10.42 -24.50
CA ILE A 485 31.97 -11.18 -25.53
C ILE A 485 31.29 -12.52 -25.80
N LYS A 486 31.38 -13.02 -27.04
CA LYS A 486 31.00 -14.38 -27.45
C LYS A 486 31.94 -14.90 -28.54
N ALA A 487 31.88 -16.19 -28.85
CA ALA A 487 32.49 -16.76 -30.04
C ALA A 487 31.76 -16.25 -31.30
N ALA A 488 32.50 -15.84 -32.33
CA ALA A 488 31.92 -15.40 -33.60
C ALA A 488 31.49 -16.56 -34.51
N ASP A 489 32.01 -17.77 -34.25
CA ASP A 489 31.69 -18.99 -34.99
C ASP A 489 31.15 -20.09 -34.04
N SER A 490 30.73 -21.23 -34.60
CA SER A 490 30.08 -22.32 -33.86
C SER A 490 31.02 -23.16 -32.99
N HIS A 491 32.32 -22.87 -32.97
CA HIS A 491 33.28 -23.60 -32.15
C HIS A 491 33.56 -22.86 -30.86
N THR A 492 33.59 -23.61 -29.75
CA THR A 492 34.08 -23.09 -28.46
C THR A 492 35.51 -22.57 -28.61
N LYS A 493 35.79 -21.38 -28.05
CA LYS A 493 37.12 -20.74 -28.11
C LYS A 493 37.67 -20.48 -26.71
N SER A 494 38.90 -20.89 -26.44
CA SER A 494 39.55 -20.65 -25.15
C SER A 494 40.36 -19.34 -25.20
N ILE A 495 39.72 -18.25 -24.78
CA ILE A 495 40.32 -16.91 -24.78
C ILE A 495 40.88 -16.56 -23.40
N GLN A 496 42.11 -16.07 -23.37
CA GLN A 496 42.70 -15.43 -22.21
C GLN A 496 42.32 -13.95 -22.20
N ILE A 497 41.60 -13.52 -21.16
CA ILE A 497 41.33 -12.12 -20.86
C ILE A 497 42.31 -11.66 -19.78
N GLY A 498 43.19 -10.72 -20.13
CA GLY A 498 44.15 -10.09 -19.23
C GLY A 498 43.73 -8.67 -18.84
N PHE A 499 43.96 -8.30 -17.59
CA PHE A 499 43.81 -6.92 -17.11
C PHE A 499 44.77 -6.65 -15.94
N ASN A 500 45.57 -5.59 -16.06
CA ASN A 500 46.58 -5.16 -15.08
C ASN A 500 47.34 -6.31 -14.37
N ARG A 501 48.13 -7.07 -15.14
CA ARG A 501 48.96 -8.21 -14.70
C ARG A 501 48.20 -9.43 -14.16
N LEU A 502 46.88 -9.41 -14.17
CA LEU A 502 46.05 -10.60 -13.96
C LEU A 502 45.52 -11.10 -15.30
N TYR A 503 45.18 -12.39 -15.35
CA TYR A 503 44.45 -12.95 -16.48
C TYR A 503 43.52 -14.08 -16.03
N LYS A 504 42.52 -14.35 -16.86
CA LYS A 504 41.62 -15.50 -16.75
C LYS A 504 41.43 -16.12 -18.13
N VAL A 505 41.51 -17.44 -18.21
CA VAL A 505 41.17 -18.18 -19.42
C VAL A 505 39.70 -18.58 -19.34
N ILE A 506 38.97 -18.37 -20.43
CA ILE A 506 37.53 -18.59 -20.51
C ILE A 506 37.19 -19.32 -21.80
N ASP A 507 36.21 -20.21 -21.73
CA ASP A 507 35.67 -20.88 -22.90
C ASP A 507 34.43 -20.12 -23.39
N LEU A 508 34.55 -19.52 -24.57
CA LEU A 508 33.49 -18.76 -25.21
C LEU A 508 32.53 -19.68 -25.95
N THR A 509 31.24 -19.40 -25.81
CA THR A 509 30.15 -20.03 -26.58
C THR A 509 29.54 -19.02 -27.55
N GLN A 510 28.48 -19.38 -28.28
CA GLN A 510 27.76 -18.44 -29.14
C GLN A 510 26.82 -17.49 -28.38
N ASP A 511 26.65 -17.69 -27.07
CA ASP A 511 25.87 -16.79 -26.23
C ASP A 511 26.74 -15.66 -25.68
N TRP A 512 26.14 -14.48 -25.51
CA TRP A 512 26.83 -13.34 -24.92
C TRP A 512 27.17 -13.60 -23.46
N GLN A 513 28.46 -13.48 -23.13
CA GLN A 513 28.99 -13.67 -21.79
C GLN A 513 29.62 -12.37 -21.30
N ILE A 514 29.42 -12.07 -20.01
CA ILE A 514 30.03 -10.92 -19.36
C ILE A 514 31.18 -11.39 -18.49
N PHE A 515 32.34 -10.77 -18.66
CA PHE A 515 33.52 -11.01 -17.85
C PHE A 515 33.94 -9.75 -17.13
N THR A 516 34.28 -9.92 -15.86
CA THR A 516 34.88 -8.88 -15.04
C THR A 516 36.21 -9.36 -14.51
N LEU A 517 37.19 -8.46 -14.46
CA LEU A 517 38.49 -8.71 -13.83
C LEU A 517 38.96 -7.43 -13.15
N THR A 518 39.04 -7.47 -11.83
CA THR A 518 39.56 -6.37 -11.02
C THR A 518 41.09 -6.44 -10.99
N SER A 519 41.74 -5.29 -11.08
CA SER A 519 43.19 -5.15 -11.00
C SER A 519 43.72 -5.76 -9.70
N GLY A 520 44.76 -6.60 -9.77
CA GLY A 520 45.37 -7.23 -8.60
C GLY A 520 46.12 -6.27 -7.66
N ALA A 521 46.33 -5.03 -8.09
CA ALA A 521 46.88 -3.93 -7.31
C ALA A 521 46.32 -2.60 -7.84
N ASN A 522 46.43 -1.54 -7.03
CA ASN A 522 46.07 -0.19 -7.46
C ASN A 522 46.86 0.19 -8.72
N ILE A 523 46.16 0.75 -9.70
CA ILE A 523 46.74 1.33 -10.92
C ILE A 523 47.18 2.75 -10.61
N SER A 524 48.41 3.12 -10.98
CA SER A 524 48.96 4.43 -10.63
C SER A 524 48.39 5.54 -11.51
N LYS A 525 48.34 6.76 -10.96
CA LYS A 525 47.97 7.96 -11.74
C LYS A 525 48.90 8.10 -12.95
N GLY A 526 48.32 8.31 -14.13
CA GLY A 526 49.00 8.50 -15.40
C GLY A 526 49.19 7.21 -16.21
N GLU A 527 48.95 6.03 -15.63
CA GLU A 527 49.00 4.76 -16.36
C GLU A 527 47.78 4.59 -17.27
N THR A 528 47.93 3.79 -18.33
CA THR A 528 46.85 3.46 -19.27
C THR A 528 46.60 1.95 -19.20
N PRO A 529 45.61 1.50 -18.41
CA PRO A 529 45.30 0.09 -18.33
C PRO A 529 44.59 -0.39 -19.60
N SER A 530 44.81 -1.66 -19.93
CA SER A 530 44.22 -2.27 -21.12
C SER A 530 43.62 -3.63 -20.80
N ILE A 531 42.48 -3.94 -21.41
CA ILE A 531 41.96 -5.31 -21.49
C ILE A 531 42.72 -5.99 -22.62
N ALA A 532 43.43 -7.07 -22.34
CA ALA A 532 44.17 -7.85 -23.33
C ALA A 532 43.41 -9.15 -23.65
N LEU A 533 43.24 -9.45 -24.92
CA LEU A 533 42.61 -10.67 -25.42
C LEU A 533 43.61 -11.45 -26.26
N ASN A 534 43.81 -12.72 -25.92
CA ASN A 534 44.66 -13.63 -26.68
C ASN A 534 44.07 -15.04 -26.67
N ASP A 535 44.18 -15.76 -27.79
CA ASP A 535 43.86 -17.19 -27.81
C ASP A 535 44.99 -18.00 -27.16
N THR A 536 44.60 -18.98 -26.35
CA THR A 536 45.54 -19.85 -25.66
C THR A 536 45.94 -21.07 -26.48
N SER A 537 45.21 -21.37 -27.56
CA SER A 537 45.43 -22.55 -28.40
C SER A 537 46.44 -22.33 -29.54
N GLY A 538 46.88 -21.08 -29.77
CA GLY A 538 47.81 -20.72 -30.83
C GLY A 538 47.19 -20.78 -32.24
N LYS A 539 45.86 -20.85 -32.34
CA LYS A 539 45.12 -20.94 -33.61
C LYS A 539 44.59 -19.57 -34.02
N ASN A 540 44.10 -19.48 -35.26
CA ASN A 540 43.29 -18.33 -35.67
C ASN A 540 41.99 -18.30 -34.85
N TRP A 541 41.61 -17.12 -34.39
CA TRP A 541 40.43 -16.95 -33.57
C TRP A 541 39.59 -15.76 -34.03
N SER A 542 38.28 -15.89 -33.84
CA SER A 542 37.30 -14.85 -34.12
C SER A 542 36.27 -14.80 -32.99
N ILE A 543 36.03 -13.60 -32.47
CA ILE A 543 35.11 -13.33 -31.37
C ILE A 543 34.26 -12.11 -31.72
N ASP A 544 33.08 -12.03 -31.12
CA ASP A 544 32.27 -10.83 -31.12
C ASP A 544 32.38 -10.14 -29.77
N VAL A 545 32.62 -8.83 -29.77
CA VAL A 545 32.58 -8.00 -28.56
C VAL A 545 31.49 -6.95 -28.74
N CYS A 546 30.58 -6.83 -27.76
CA CYS A 546 29.52 -5.83 -27.76
C CYS A 546 29.82 -4.64 -26.87
N TYR A 547 30.71 -4.82 -25.89
CA TYR A 547 31.02 -3.84 -24.87
C TYR A 547 32.36 -4.13 -24.21
N ALA A 548 33.12 -3.08 -23.93
CA ALA A 548 34.36 -3.09 -23.16
C ALA A 548 34.45 -1.85 -22.28
N ALA A 549 34.83 -2.02 -21.02
CA ALA A 549 35.01 -0.91 -20.11
C ALA A 549 36.13 -1.12 -19.09
N VAL A 550 36.65 0.00 -18.60
CA VAL A 550 37.47 0.08 -17.40
C VAL A 550 36.84 1.11 -16.48
N THR A 551 36.60 0.72 -15.23
CA THR A 551 35.85 1.51 -14.25
C THR A 551 36.62 1.52 -12.93
N MET A 552 36.54 2.62 -12.19
CA MET A 552 37.23 2.72 -10.89
C MET A 552 36.43 1.96 -9.82
N GLY A 553 37.10 1.11 -9.05
CA GLY A 553 36.51 0.28 -7.99
C GLY A 553 36.65 -1.22 -8.25
N GLU A 554 36.28 -2.00 -7.24
CA GLU A 554 36.37 -3.48 -7.26
C GLU A 554 35.11 -4.16 -7.83
N THR A 555 34.07 -3.37 -8.12
CA THR A 555 32.84 -3.84 -8.76
C THR A 555 32.82 -3.41 -10.22
N GLY A 556 32.86 -4.37 -11.15
CA GLY A 556 32.71 -4.09 -12.58
C GLY A 556 31.27 -3.70 -12.90
N LEU A 557 31.06 -2.50 -13.43
CA LEU A 557 29.76 -2.03 -13.90
C LEU A 557 29.71 -2.10 -15.43
N LEU A 558 28.67 -2.74 -15.97
CA LEU A 558 28.36 -2.75 -17.40
C LEU A 558 27.52 -1.50 -17.74
N PHE A 559 28.07 -0.57 -18.54
CA PHE A 559 27.34 0.62 -19.01
C PHE A 559 26.87 0.47 -20.45
N LEU A 560 25.72 -0.17 -20.68
CA LEU A 560 25.18 -0.29 -22.04
C LEU A 560 24.53 1.04 -22.50
N PRO A 561 24.99 1.67 -23.59
CA PRO A 561 24.28 2.77 -24.23
C PRO A 561 23.01 2.23 -24.90
N ILE A 562 21.99 3.09 -24.97
CA ILE A 562 20.87 2.88 -25.87
C ILE A 562 21.37 3.25 -27.27
N THR A 563 21.50 2.28 -28.19
CA THR A 563 21.56 2.60 -29.61
C THR A 563 20.26 3.29 -30.00
N SER A 564 20.35 4.57 -30.33
CA SER A 564 19.31 5.24 -31.11
C SER A 564 19.35 4.67 -32.52
N THR A 565 18.50 3.69 -32.82
CA THR A 565 18.01 3.50 -34.18
C THR A 565 16.53 3.87 -34.18
N LYS A 566 16.28 5.10 -34.66
CA LYS A 566 14.98 5.52 -35.15
C LYS A 566 14.69 4.81 -36.47
N ALA A 567 13.47 4.28 -36.56
CA ALA A 567 12.56 4.10 -37.70
C ALA A 567 11.98 2.69 -37.69
#